data_AF-A0A9P0P377-F1
#
_entry.id   AF-A0A9P0P377-F1
#
_cell.length_a   1.000
_cell.length_b   1.000
_cell.length_c   1.000
_cell.angle_alpha   90.00
_cell.angle_beta   90.00
_cell.angle_gamma   90.00
#
_symmetry.space_group_name_H-M   'P 1'
#
loop_
_entity.id
_entity.type
_entity.pdbx_description
1 polymer ?
#
loop_
_entity_poly.entity_id
_entity_poly.type
_entity_poly.pdbx_seq_one_letter_code
_entity_poly.pdbx_strand_id
1 'polypeptide(L)'
;MISSNESDDSAEGLQGSRKRKRNPKVWKDNKRKTAALKGEAYVSTSGKRVAPKSSGSPCGCKEKCTEKFPMKKKTILISKLYDGRPKNERDTFLQGLIEVTTISRRRGRVQANAKPKSASFKYSILESSGNRVAVCKRAFMSIYGVSHMQIQRLTTLLVTGASPRDLRGLHNNRPRSKSDEVLIRIREHIERFPRKSTHYSSRVHQYLDARLNVKTMHSLFIKENPDLQHDVKYEFYLKYFKENYALKFGRPQVDVCSECERLGAKIKSKDLNDNAKRVATAELIVHKRRAKKFYNKLQDIQKLCQNRPEVAGITLDYIQNLPLPNIPVQEIFYFRQLWVYALEIHNLSDNSGHFYTYHEGHACKGPNEVCTFLKNYIETHIP
;
A
#
# COMPACT_ATOMS: atom_id res chain seq x y z
N MET A 1 4.51 26.51 -24.85
CA MET A 1 4.66 25.04 -24.70
C MET A 1 4.60 24.72 -23.22
N ILE A 2 3.45 24.25 -22.73
CA ILE A 2 3.27 23.85 -21.33
C ILE A 2 3.05 22.35 -21.36
N SER A 3 4.13 21.61 -21.07
CA SER A 3 4.14 20.16 -21.02
C SER A 3 3.21 19.69 -19.91
N SER A 4 2.15 18.99 -20.30
CA SER A 4 1.21 18.38 -19.37
C SER A 4 1.82 17.05 -18.93
N ASN A 5 2.45 17.04 -17.75
CA ASN A 5 2.92 15.82 -17.10
C ASN A 5 1.71 14.89 -16.85
N GLU A 6 1.59 13.84 -17.66
CA GLU A 6 0.86 12.64 -17.29
C GLU A 6 1.67 11.98 -16.16
N SER A 7 1.27 12.26 -14.93
CA SER A 7 1.77 11.56 -13.76
C SER A 7 1.29 10.11 -13.83
N ASP A 8 2.14 9.26 -14.38
CA ASP A 8 2.09 7.81 -14.25
C ASP A 8 2.25 7.51 -12.75
N ASP A 9 1.14 7.16 -12.10
CA ASP A 9 1.06 6.80 -10.67
C ASP A 9 1.69 5.41 -10.48
N SER A 10 2.99 5.38 -10.70
CA SER A 10 3.89 4.29 -10.35
C SER A 10 3.95 4.28 -8.83
N ALA A 11 3.21 3.36 -8.23
CA ALA A 11 3.31 3.05 -6.81
C ALA A 11 4.71 2.50 -6.50
N GLU A 12 5.71 3.38 -6.39
CA GLU A 12 6.99 3.11 -5.76
C GLU A 12 6.74 2.86 -4.28
N GLY A 13 6.34 1.62 -3.97
CA GLY A 13 6.22 1.18 -2.59
C GLY A 13 7.57 1.25 -1.92
N LEU A 14 7.62 1.85 -0.73
CA LEU A 14 8.76 1.86 0.19
C LEU A 14 9.50 0.51 0.16
N GLN A 15 10.70 0.50 -0.45
CA GLN A 15 11.52 -0.69 -0.58
C GLN A 15 11.77 -1.31 0.80
N GLY A 16 11.48 -2.61 0.94
CA GLY A 16 11.69 -3.36 2.20
C GLY A 16 10.48 -3.47 3.15
N SER A 17 9.33 -2.88 2.82
CA SER A 17 8.09 -3.03 3.61
C SER A 17 7.43 -4.39 3.38
N ARG A 18 7.27 -5.22 4.43
CA ARG A 18 6.49 -6.48 4.40
C ARG A 18 4.96 -6.25 4.38
N LYS A 19 4.49 -5.01 4.21
CA LYS A 19 3.06 -4.70 4.18
C LYS A 19 2.42 -5.29 2.92
N ARG A 20 1.20 -5.82 3.05
CA ARG A 20 0.44 -6.40 1.92
C ARG A 20 0.37 -5.40 0.77
N LYS A 21 0.95 -5.74 -0.38
CA LYS A 21 0.86 -4.93 -1.60
C LYS A 21 -0.59 -4.90 -2.08
N ARG A 22 -1.08 -3.70 -2.40
CA ARG A 22 -2.38 -3.55 -3.04
C ARG A 22 -2.27 -4.01 -4.49
N ASN A 23 -3.31 -4.64 -5.00
CA ASN A 23 -3.44 -4.94 -6.42
C ASN A 23 -4.67 -4.18 -6.96
N PRO A 24 -4.51 -2.91 -7.38
CA PRO A 24 -5.63 -2.12 -7.87
C PRO A 24 -6.32 -2.72 -9.09
N LYS A 25 -5.61 -3.52 -9.90
CA LYS A 25 -6.15 -4.12 -11.13
C LYS A 25 -7.30 -5.10 -10.83
N VAL A 26 -7.30 -5.74 -9.65
CA VAL A 26 -8.37 -6.67 -9.26
C VAL A 26 -9.59 -6.00 -8.63
N TRP A 27 -9.54 -4.69 -8.34
CA TRP A 27 -10.67 -3.98 -7.76
C TRP A 27 -11.86 -4.00 -8.70
N LYS A 28 -13.07 -4.25 -8.16
CA LYS A 28 -14.33 -4.32 -8.93
C LYS A 28 -14.51 -3.10 -9.84
N ASP A 29 -14.17 -1.91 -9.32
CA ASP A 29 -14.25 -0.64 -10.06
C ASP A 29 -13.27 -0.57 -11.24
N ASN A 30 -12.03 -1.02 -11.05
CA ASN A 30 -11.02 -0.99 -12.11
C ASN A 30 -11.31 -2.05 -13.17
N LYS A 31 -11.69 -3.28 -12.76
CA LYS A 31 -12.18 -4.31 -13.68
C LYS A 31 -13.35 -3.80 -14.53
N ARG A 32 -14.32 -3.13 -13.90
CA ARG A 32 -15.46 -2.52 -14.60
C ARG A 32 -15.01 -1.45 -15.60
N LYS A 33 -14.12 -0.53 -15.19
CA LYS A 33 -13.59 0.51 -16.09
C LYS A 33 -12.89 -0.10 -17.29
N THR A 34 -12.01 -1.08 -17.08
CA THR A 34 -11.30 -1.79 -18.16
C THR A 34 -12.27 -2.48 -19.11
N ALA A 35 -13.25 -3.25 -18.59
CA ALA A 35 -14.28 -3.89 -19.41
C ALA A 35 -15.08 -2.86 -20.24
N ALA A 36 -15.43 -1.72 -19.64
CA ALA A 36 -16.15 -0.65 -20.35
C ALA A 36 -15.31 0.03 -21.45
N LEU A 37 -13.99 0.15 -21.28
CA LEU A 37 -13.08 0.65 -22.33
C LEU A 37 -12.92 -0.37 -23.46
N LYS A 38 -12.91 -1.66 -23.14
CA LYS A 38 -12.87 -2.77 -24.10
C LYS A 38 -14.23 -3.08 -24.77
N GLY A 39 -15.30 -2.39 -24.35
CA GLY A 39 -16.64 -2.65 -24.86
C GLY A 39 -17.18 -4.03 -24.46
N GLU A 40 -16.63 -4.66 -23.43
CA GLU A 40 -17.07 -5.96 -22.92
C GLU A 40 -18.31 -5.81 -22.02
N ALA A 41 -18.96 -6.93 -21.72
CA ALA A 41 -20.06 -6.94 -20.75
C ALA A 41 -19.53 -6.65 -19.34
N TYR A 42 -20.27 -5.86 -18.55
CA TYR A 42 -19.91 -5.59 -17.16
C TYR A 42 -21.12 -5.34 -16.28
N VAL A 43 -20.94 -5.41 -14.96
CA VAL A 43 -21.96 -5.01 -13.98
C VAL A 43 -21.69 -3.58 -13.53
N SER A 44 -22.68 -2.71 -13.69
CA SER A 44 -22.63 -1.30 -13.27
C SER A 44 -22.57 -1.16 -11.75
N THR A 45 -22.26 0.05 -11.25
CA THR A 45 -22.30 0.36 -9.81
C THR A 45 -23.67 0.13 -9.19
N SER A 46 -24.75 0.24 -9.97
CA SER A 46 -26.12 -0.01 -9.52
C SER A 46 -26.56 -1.47 -9.67
N GLY A 47 -25.63 -2.40 -9.91
CA GLY A 47 -25.93 -3.83 -10.06
C GLY A 47 -26.52 -4.25 -11.42
N LYS A 48 -26.80 -3.31 -12.33
CA LYS A 48 -27.37 -3.62 -13.65
C LYS A 48 -26.30 -4.17 -14.59
N ARG A 49 -26.59 -5.28 -15.29
CA ARG A 49 -25.74 -5.85 -16.33
C ARG A 49 -25.78 -4.98 -17.59
N VAL A 50 -24.61 -4.56 -18.06
CA VAL A 50 -24.41 -3.84 -19.32
C VAL A 50 -23.91 -4.83 -20.35
N ALA A 51 -24.62 -4.93 -21.48
CA ALA A 51 -24.27 -5.78 -22.61
C ALA A 51 -22.96 -5.32 -23.27
N PRO A 52 -22.23 -6.22 -23.96
CA PRO A 52 -21.07 -5.81 -24.73
C PRO A 52 -21.48 -4.86 -25.86
N LYS A 53 -20.53 -4.04 -26.32
CA LYS A 53 -20.75 -3.10 -27.42
C LYS A 53 -21.02 -3.84 -28.71
N SER A 54 -22.14 -3.51 -29.34
CA SER A 54 -22.59 -4.07 -30.59
C SER A 54 -23.05 -2.96 -31.53
N SER A 55 -23.22 -3.33 -32.81
CA SER A 55 -23.77 -2.42 -33.80
C SER A 55 -25.26 -2.16 -33.52
N GLY A 56 -25.71 -0.93 -33.76
CA GLY A 56 -27.09 -0.52 -33.53
C GLY A 56 -28.02 -0.84 -34.70
N SER A 57 -29.30 -0.46 -34.58
CA SER A 57 -30.31 -0.64 -35.63
C SER A 57 -29.88 -0.05 -36.98
N PRO A 58 -30.27 -0.67 -38.12
CA PRO A 58 -30.02 -0.12 -39.46
C PRO A 58 -30.53 1.31 -39.63
N CYS A 59 -29.90 2.07 -40.53
CA CYS A 59 -30.39 3.40 -40.87
C CYS A 59 -31.46 3.34 -41.96
N GLY A 60 -32.56 4.10 -41.80
CA GLY A 60 -33.58 4.28 -42.83
C GLY A 60 -33.27 5.41 -43.82
N CYS A 61 -32.00 5.65 -44.17
CA CYS A 61 -31.65 6.69 -45.16
C CYS A 61 -31.75 6.13 -46.59
N LYS A 62 -31.95 7.02 -47.58
CA LYS A 62 -32.03 6.65 -49.01
C LYS A 62 -30.80 5.87 -49.49
N GLU A 63 -29.63 6.27 -48.99
CA GLU A 63 -28.34 5.65 -49.29
C GLU A 63 -28.10 4.29 -48.61
N LYS A 64 -29.03 3.82 -47.77
CA LYS A 64 -28.95 2.56 -47.01
C LYS A 64 -27.55 2.32 -46.40
N CYS A 65 -26.97 3.37 -45.81
CA CYS A 65 -25.55 3.40 -45.44
C CYS A 65 -25.10 2.22 -44.56
N THR A 66 -25.97 1.71 -43.67
CA THR A 66 -25.64 0.57 -42.81
C THR A 66 -25.54 -0.76 -43.56
N GLU A 67 -26.18 -0.91 -44.71
CA GLU A 67 -26.13 -2.13 -45.53
C GLU A 67 -24.81 -2.22 -46.30
N LYS A 68 -24.19 -1.08 -46.63
CA LYS A 68 -22.84 -1.00 -47.23
C LYS A 68 -21.75 -1.62 -46.34
N PHE A 69 -22.05 -1.89 -45.06
CA PHE A 69 -21.13 -2.49 -44.09
C PHE A 69 -21.67 -3.83 -43.56
N PRO A 70 -21.11 -4.97 -43.99
CA PRO A 70 -21.44 -6.28 -43.44
C PRO A 70 -21.16 -6.38 -41.93
N MET A 71 -21.85 -7.29 -41.24
CA MET A 71 -21.72 -7.44 -39.79
C MET A 71 -20.27 -7.68 -39.35
N LYS A 72 -19.50 -8.49 -40.10
CA LYS A 72 -18.07 -8.71 -39.84
C LYS A 72 -17.26 -7.40 -39.83
N LYS A 73 -17.47 -6.50 -40.81
CA LYS A 73 -16.81 -5.18 -40.85
C LYS A 73 -17.21 -4.32 -39.65
N LYS A 74 -18.50 -4.30 -39.29
CA LYS A 74 -18.99 -3.56 -38.12
C LYS A 74 -18.33 -4.01 -36.82
N THR A 75 -18.20 -5.33 -36.62
CA THR A 75 -17.53 -5.89 -35.43
C THR A 75 -16.06 -5.46 -35.35
N ILE A 76 -15.33 -5.46 -36.48
CA ILE A 76 -13.93 -5.00 -36.53
C ILE A 76 -13.82 -3.50 -36.20
N LEU A 77 -14.74 -2.68 -36.71
CA LEU A 77 -14.75 -1.24 -36.41
C LEU A 77 -15.04 -0.96 -34.93
N ILE A 78 -15.95 -1.72 -34.33
CA ILE A 78 -16.24 -1.64 -32.89
C ILE A 78 -15.02 -2.10 -32.08
N SER A 79 -14.41 -3.25 -32.39
CA SER A 79 -13.26 -3.74 -31.63
C SER A 79 -12.06 -2.79 -31.70
N LYS A 80 -11.80 -2.16 -32.85
CA LYS A 80 -10.79 -1.11 -32.99
C LYS A 80 -11.10 0.14 -32.16
N LEU A 81 -12.37 0.51 -32.02
CA LEU A 81 -12.78 1.67 -31.23
C LEU A 81 -12.74 1.41 -29.72
N TYR A 82 -12.99 0.17 -29.32
CA TYR A 82 -13.07 -0.30 -27.93
C TYR A 82 -11.97 -1.34 -27.66
N ASP A 83 -10.71 -0.98 -27.88
CA ASP A 83 -9.53 -1.82 -27.66
C ASP A 83 -8.90 -1.66 -26.26
N GLY A 84 -9.53 -0.86 -25.40
CA GLY A 84 -8.99 -0.49 -24.10
C GLY A 84 -8.41 0.93 -24.04
N ARG A 85 -8.35 1.66 -25.17
CA ARG A 85 -7.90 3.06 -25.19
C ARG A 85 -8.73 3.96 -24.27
N PRO A 86 -8.12 5.00 -23.67
CA PRO A 86 -8.81 6.02 -22.90
C PRO A 86 -9.99 6.67 -23.65
N LYS A 87 -10.98 7.13 -22.89
CA LYS A 87 -12.18 7.77 -23.47
C LYS A 87 -11.83 9.00 -24.33
N ASN A 88 -10.87 9.82 -23.90
CA ASN A 88 -10.48 11.03 -24.63
C ASN A 88 -9.99 10.68 -26.03
N GLU A 89 -9.08 9.72 -26.15
CA GLU A 89 -8.57 9.25 -27.45
C GLU A 89 -9.67 8.70 -28.35
N ARG A 90 -10.59 7.91 -27.78
CA ARG A 90 -11.75 7.40 -28.53
C ARG A 90 -12.64 8.53 -29.05
N ASP A 91 -12.92 9.50 -28.20
CA ASP A 91 -13.77 10.65 -28.53
C ASP A 91 -13.09 11.56 -29.57
N THR A 92 -11.77 11.76 -29.48
CA THR A 92 -10.95 12.48 -30.47
C THR A 92 -10.97 11.77 -31.82
N PHE A 93 -10.78 10.45 -31.83
CA PHE A 93 -10.88 9.64 -33.06
C PHE A 93 -12.25 9.82 -33.73
N LEU A 94 -13.34 9.70 -32.97
CA LEU A 94 -14.70 9.90 -33.50
C LEU A 94 -14.92 11.33 -33.99
N GLN A 95 -14.42 12.33 -33.28
CA GLN A 95 -14.53 13.73 -33.69
C GLN A 95 -13.79 14.00 -35.00
N GLY A 96 -12.63 13.38 -35.22
CA GLY A 96 -11.86 13.48 -36.48
C GLY A 96 -12.55 12.87 -37.72
N LEU A 97 -13.61 12.09 -37.52
CA LEU A 97 -14.46 11.54 -38.57
C LEU A 97 -15.72 12.37 -38.84
N ILE A 98 -15.88 13.49 -38.13
CA ILE A 98 -16.97 14.44 -38.25
C ILE A 98 -16.42 15.74 -38.83
N GLU A 99 -17.04 16.23 -39.88
CA GLU A 99 -16.66 17.48 -40.53
C GLU A 99 -17.78 18.52 -40.36
N VAL A 100 -17.42 19.73 -39.92
CA VAL A 100 -18.36 20.86 -39.83
C VAL A 100 -18.55 21.45 -41.22
N THR A 101 -19.80 21.65 -41.61
CA THR A 101 -20.16 22.27 -42.89
C THR A 101 -21.08 23.46 -42.69
N THR A 102 -20.94 24.47 -43.53
CA THR A 102 -21.81 25.64 -43.54
C THR A 102 -23.20 25.26 -44.04
N ILE A 103 -24.23 25.93 -43.52
CA ILE A 103 -25.62 25.62 -43.87
C ILE A 103 -25.97 26.28 -45.19
N SER A 104 -26.04 25.49 -46.27
CA SER A 104 -26.33 26.00 -47.63
C SER A 104 -27.77 26.45 -47.84
N ARG A 105 -28.75 25.93 -47.08
CA ARG A 105 -30.17 26.34 -47.13
C ARG A 105 -30.80 26.32 -45.74
N ARG A 106 -31.47 27.41 -45.35
CA ARG A 106 -32.35 27.47 -44.18
C ARG A 106 -33.79 27.25 -44.65
N ARG A 107 -34.48 26.22 -44.13
CA ARG A 107 -35.93 26.07 -44.31
C ARG A 107 -36.63 26.79 -43.15
N GLY A 108 -37.64 27.60 -43.44
CA GLY A 108 -38.48 28.24 -42.42
C GLY A 108 -39.08 27.17 -41.49
N ARG A 109 -39.05 27.41 -40.18
CA ARG A 109 -39.61 26.50 -39.17
C ARG A 109 -40.96 27.06 -38.72
N VAL A 110 -41.94 26.17 -38.55
CA VAL A 110 -43.32 26.51 -38.14
C VAL A 110 -43.40 27.05 -36.69
N GLN A 111 -42.36 26.87 -35.87
CA GLN A 111 -42.35 27.31 -34.46
C GLN A 111 -41.49 28.57 -34.25
N ALA A 112 -42.11 29.62 -33.72
CA ALA A 112 -41.53 30.95 -33.52
C ALA A 112 -40.31 31.01 -32.57
N ASN A 113 -40.10 30.01 -31.70
CA ASN A 113 -39.07 30.05 -30.64
C ASN A 113 -37.89 29.07 -30.82
N ALA A 114 -37.75 28.42 -31.98
CA ALA A 114 -36.69 27.44 -32.18
C ALA A 114 -35.38 28.11 -32.65
N LYS A 115 -34.34 28.13 -31.81
CA LYS A 115 -33.00 28.63 -32.19
C LYS A 115 -32.53 27.99 -33.51
N PRO A 116 -32.04 28.78 -34.49
CA PRO A 116 -31.57 28.23 -35.75
C PRO A 116 -30.37 27.30 -35.51
N LYS A 117 -30.25 26.26 -36.34
CA LYS A 117 -29.03 25.43 -36.32
C LYS A 117 -27.85 26.32 -36.71
N SER A 118 -26.80 26.32 -35.90
CA SER A 118 -25.58 27.09 -36.16
C SER A 118 -24.64 26.39 -37.15
N ALA A 119 -24.71 25.06 -37.24
CA ALA A 119 -23.83 24.26 -38.10
C ALA A 119 -24.52 22.99 -38.66
N SER A 120 -23.99 22.49 -39.77
CA SER A 120 -24.27 21.15 -40.32
C SER A 120 -23.05 20.25 -40.17
N PHE A 121 -23.25 18.92 -40.24
CA PHE A 121 -22.18 17.95 -40.02
C PHE A 121 -22.21 16.84 -41.07
N LYS A 122 -21.06 16.51 -41.64
CA LYS A 122 -20.84 15.28 -42.42
C LYS A 122 -20.17 14.23 -41.54
N TYR A 123 -20.55 12.97 -41.74
CA TYR A 123 -20.02 11.84 -40.98
C TYR A 123 -19.34 10.86 -41.94
N SER A 124 -18.20 10.31 -41.53
CA SER A 124 -17.44 9.37 -42.34
C SER A 124 -17.05 8.13 -41.53
N ILE A 125 -16.95 6.97 -42.18
CA ILE A 125 -16.38 5.75 -41.60
C ILE A 125 -14.99 5.56 -42.20
N LEU A 126 -14.00 5.30 -41.34
CA LEU A 126 -12.65 4.94 -41.78
C LEU A 126 -12.60 3.43 -42.04
N GLU A 127 -12.44 3.02 -43.30
CA GLU A 127 -12.22 1.62 -43.66
C GLU A 127 -10.77 1.19 -43.36
N SER A 128 -10.54 -0.13 -43.31
CA SER A 128 -9.20 -0.69 -43.11
C SER A 128 -8.19 -0.32 -44.21
N SER A 129 -8.67 0.06 -45.40
CA SER A 129 -7.87 0.57 -46.51
C SER A 129 -7.41 2.03 -46.34
N GLY A 130 -7.84 2.72 -45.27
CA GLY A 130 -7.56 4.13 -45.04
C GLY A 130 -8.58 5.09 -45.68
N ASN A 131 -9.49 4.57 -46.50
CA ASN A 131 -10.51 5.37 -47.17
C ASN A 131 -11.63 5.84 -46.22
N ARG A 132 -12.07 7.09 -46.38
CA ARG A 132 -13.22 7.65 -45.66
C ARG A 132 -14.49 7.51 -46.50
N VAL A 133 -15.46 6.75 -45.99
CA VAL A 133 -16.77 6.56 -46.64
C VAL A 133 -17.82 7.43 -45.97
N ALA A 134 -18.45 8.33 -46.74
CA ALA A 134 -19.50 9.21 -46.22
C ALA A 134 -20.76 8.42 -45.83
N VAL A 135 -21.31 8.71 -44.64
CA VAL A 135 -22.50 8.04 -44.11
C VAL A 135 -23.44 9.03 -43.41
N CYS A 136 -24.69 8.64 -43.21
CA CYS A 136 -25.60 9.42 -42.38
C CYS A 136 -25.28 9.26 -40.88
N LYS A 137 -25.72 10.23 -40.05
CA LYS A 137 -25.53 10.19 -38.58
C LYS A 137 -26.03 8.89 -37.94
N ARG A 138 -27.18 8.36 -38.39
CA ARG A 138 -27.76 7.10 -37.85
C ARG A 138 -26.86 5.90 -38.14
N ALA A 139 -26.30 5.84 -39.35
CA ALA A 139 -25.35 4.79 -39.71
C ALA A 139 -24.04 4.92 -38.93
N PHE A 140 -23.51 6.14 -38.77
CA PHE A 140 -22.32 6.39 -37.94
C PHE A 140 -22.51 5.88 -36.50
N MET A 141 -23.65 6.22 -35.88
CA MET A 141 -24.00 5.75 -34.53
C MET A 141 -24.15 4.22 -34.46
N SER A 142 -24.83 3.63 -35.45
CA SER A 142 -25.04 2.18 -35.52
C SER A 142 -23.73 1.43 -35.72
N ILE A 143 -22.87 1.85 -36.66
CA ILE A 143 -21.64 1.15 -37.02
C ILE A 143 -20.62 1.19 -35.87
N TYR A 144 -20.44 2.34 -35.20
CA TYR A 144 -19.51 2.47 -34.08
C TYR A 144 -20.11 2.13 -32.71
N GLY A 145 -21.40 1.80 -32.63
CA GLY A 145 -22.06 1.47 -31.35
C GLY A 145 -22.04 2.63 -30.33
N VAL A 146 -22.20 3.87 -30.84
CA VAL A 146 -22.13 5.12 -30.06
C VAL A 146 -23.50 5.78 -29.93
N SER A 147 -23.74 6.45 -28.80
CA SER A 147 -25.05 7.05 -28.51
C SER A 147 -25.23 8.42 -29.18
N HIS A 148 -26.48 8.82 -29.38
CA HIS A 148 -26.83 10.15 -29.89
C HIS A 148 -26.22 11.28 -29.05
N MET A 149 -26.28 11.15 -27.71
CA MET A 149 -25.76 12.15 -26.78
C MET A 149 -24.24 12.31 -26.90
N GLN A 150 -23.51 11.20 -27.13
CA GLN A 150 -22.07 11.26 -27.35
C GLN A 150 -21.76 12.06 -28.62
N ILE A 151 -22.43 11.76 -29.74
CA ILE A 151 -22.25 12.50 -30.99
C ILE A 151 -22.62 13.96 -30.85
N GLN A 152 -23.75 14.27 -30.22
CA GLN A 152 -24.18 15.65 -29.99
C GLN A 152 -23.12 16.46 -29.25
N ARG A 153 -22.56 15.90 -28.17
CA ARG A 153 -21.47 16.54 -27.43
C ARG A 153 -20.23 16.78 -28.32
N LEU A 154 -19.80 15.78 -29.09
CA LEU A 154 -18.65 15.93 -29.99
C LEU A 154 -18.88 17.02 -31.04
N THR A 155 -20.07 17.08 -31.63
CA THR A 155 -20.43 18.11 -32.60
C THR A 155 -20.47 19.51 -31.99
N THR A 156 -20.95 19.67 -30.76
CA THR A 156 -20.94 20.96 -30.05
C THR A 156 -19.52 21.45 -29.80
N LEU A 157 -18.64 20.57 -29.31
CA LEU A 157 -17.23 20.90 -29.09
C LEU A 157 -16.51 21.25 -30.40
N LEU A 158 -16.85 20.55 -31.48
CA LEU A 158 -16.24 20.79 -32.78
C LEU A 158 -16.61 22.18 -33.34
N VAL A 159 -17.85 22.64 -33.13
CA VAL A 159 -18.28 24.00 -33.49
C VAL A 159 -17.52 25.08 -32.72
N THR A 160 -17.15 24.79 -31.46
CA THR A 160 -16.35 25.71 -30.64
C THR A 160 -14.84 25.55 -30.83
N GLY A 161 -14.39 24.69 -31.77
CA GLY A 161 -12.97 24.42 -31.99
C GLY A 161 -12.27 23.69 -30.82
N ALA A 162 -13.03 23.04 -29.93
CA ALA A 162 -12.51 22.40 -28.73
C ALA A 162 -12.32 20.89 -28.92
N SER A 163 -11.22 20.35 -28.38
CA SER A 163 -10.97 18.91 -28.34
C SER A 163 -11.77 18.23 -27.21
N PRO A 164 -12.13 16.94 -27.35
CA PRO A 164 -12.93 16.24 -26.35
C PRO A 164 -12.12 15.95 -25.09
N ARG A 165 -12.61 16.43 -23.95
CA ARG A 165 -12.03 16.12 -22.62
C ARG A 165 -13.09 15.49 -21.72
N ASP A 166 -12.73 14.40 -21.06
CA ASP A 166 -13.62 13.75 -20.10
C ASP A 166 -13.65 14.52 -18.77
N LEU A 167 -14.69 15.31 -18.57
CA LEU A 167 -14.89 16.13 -17.37
C LEU A 167 -15.57 15.38 -16.21
N ARG A 168 -15.76 14.06 -16.33
CA ARG A 168 -16.44 13.26 -15.29
C ARG A 168 -15.60 13.21 -14.02
N GLY A 169 -16.23 13.55 -12.89
CA GLY A 169 -15.58 13.51 -11.58
C GLY A 169 -14.58 14.64 -11.29
N LEU A 170 -14.47 15.63 -12.19
CA LEU A 170 -13.66 16.84 -12.02
C LEU A 170 -14.46 18.00 -11.38
N HIS A 171 -15.56 17.71 -10.71
CA HIS A 171 -16.36 18.72 -10.01
C HIS A 171 -15.77 19.02 -8.63
N ASN A 172 -15.78 20.28 -8.21
CA ASN A 172 -15.26 20.70 -6.90
C ASN A 172 -16.27 20.53 -5.75
N ASN A 173 -17.52 20.16 -6.04
CA ASN A 173 -18.58 20.09 -5.02
C ASN A 173 -18.46 18.87 -4.08
N ARG A 174 -17.65 17.86 -4.42
CA ARG A 174 -17.43 16.64 -3.63
C ARG A 174 -15.99 16.13 -3.85
N PRO A 175 -14.98 16.81 -3.28
CA PRO A 175 -13.59 16.37 -3.42
C PRO A 175 -13.42 14.99 -2.78
N ARG A 176 -12.79 14.06 -3.52
CA ARG A 176 -12.45 12.72 -2.98
C ARG A 176 -11.18 12.73 -2.14
N SER A 177 -10.33 13.75 -2.33
CA SER A 177 -9.10 13.93 -1.57
C SER A 177 -9.32 14.90 -0.41
N LYS A 178 -8.53 14.73 0.65
CA LYS A 178 -8.41 15.73 1.71
C LYS A 178 -7.59 16.91 1.21
N SER A 179 -7.77 18.07 1.84
CA SER A 179 -6.94 19.24 1.57
C SER A 179 -5.50 18.97 1.97
N ASP A 180 -4.57 19.64 1.30
CA ASP A 180 -3.14 19.49 1.58
C ASP A 180 -2.80 19.87 3.03
N GLU A 181 -3.51 20.87 3.56
CA GLU A 181 -3.42 21.29 4.96
C GLU A 181 -3.67 20.14 5.95
N VAL A 182 -4.71 19.34 5.70
CA VAL A 182 -5.02 18.16 6.55
C VAL A 182 -3.93 17.10 6.43
N LEU A 183 -3.36 16.90 5.23
CA LEU A 183 -2.28 15.95 5.01
C LEU A 183 -0.99 16.37 5.73
N ILE A 184 -0.68 17.66 5.74
CA ILE A 184 0.47 18.22 6.45
C ILE A 184 0.33 17.99 7.95
N ARG A 185 -0.83 18.27 8.55
CA ARG A 185 -1.07 18.03 9.98
C ARG A 185 -0.91 16.56 10.37
N ILE A 186 -1.41 15.64 9.54
CA ILE A 186 -1.23 14.19 9.77
C ILE A 186 0.26 13.83 9.72
N ARG A 187 1.02 14.35 8.74
CA ARG A 187 2.46 14.11 8.61
C ARG A 187 3.23 14.59 9.84
N GLU A 188 3.03 15.85 10.21
CA GLU A 188 3.70 16.48 11.34
C GLU A 188 3.40 15.72 12.64
N HIS A 189 2.15 15.32 12.86
CA HIS A 189 1.78 14.53 14.03
C HIS A 189 2.50 13.16 14.05
N ILE A 190 2.59 12.44 12.93
CA ILE A 190 3.31 11.15 12.87
C ILE A 190 4.82 11.35 13.08
N GLU A 191 5.39 12.44 12.60
CA GLU A 191 6.82 12.74 12.71
C GLU A 191 7.27 13.17 14.11
N ARG A 192 6.36 13.71 14.93
CA ARG A 192 6.63 14.02 16.34
C ARG A 192 6.91 12.80 17.22
N PHE A 193 6.48 11.60 16.82
CA PHE A 193 6.72 10.40 17.63
C PHE A 193 8.21 9.97 17.58
N PRO A 194 8.87 9.78 18.74
CA PRO A 194 10.24 9.28 18.79
C PRO A 194 10.37 7.90 18.13
N ARG A 195 11.47 7.70 17.39
CA ARG A 195 11.76 6.46 16.67
C ARG A 195 13.02 5.81 17.23
N LYS A 196 12.98 4.50 17.43
CA LYS A 196 14.14 3.67 17.81
C LYS A 196 14.60 2.85 16.61
N SER A 197 15.89 2.85 16.32
CA SER A 197 16.49 1.99 15.29
C SER A 197 16.94 0.66 15.89
N THR A 198 16.89 -0.43 15.11
CA THR A 198 17.49 -1.72 15.51
C THR A 198 19.00 -1.62 15.59
N HIS A 199 19.58 -2.02 16.72
CA HIS A 199 21.03 -1.98 16.98
C HIS A 199 21.77 -3.23 16.46
N TYR A 200 21.12 -4.39 16.49
CA TYR A 200 21.75 -5.70 16.23
C TYR A 200 21.41 -6.34 14.87
N SER A 201 20.64 -5.66 14.01
CA SER A 201 20.22 -6.19 12.71
C SER A 201 21.05 -5.59 11.57
N SER A 202 21.44 -6.42 10.60
CA SER A 202 22.10 -5.99 9.36
C SER A 202 21.25 -5.02 8.52
N ARG A 203 19.93 -4.99 8.76
CA ARG A 203 18.99 -4.00 8.19
C ARG A 203 18.52 -3.03 9.27
N VAL A 204 18.59 -1.73 8.99
CA VAL A 204 18.07 -0.67 9.87
C VAL A 204 16.55 -0.64 9.78
N HIS A 205 15.88 -1.02 10.87
CA HIS A 205 14.44 -0.90 11.02
C HIS A 205 14.12 0.18 12.05
N GLN A 206 13.13 1.02 11.75
CA GLN A 206 12.63 2.04 12.68
C GLN A 206 11.35 1.57 13.38
N TYR A 207 11.33 1.71 14.70
CA TYR A 207 10.25 1.31 15.58
C TYR A 207 9.71 2.50 16.36
N LEU A 208 8.39 2.59 16.45
CA LEU A 208 7.64 3.41 17.40
C LEU A 208 7.57 2.69 18.76
N ASP A 209 7.16 3.40 19.81
CA ASP A 209 6.96 2.83 21.15
C ASP A 209 6.01 1.62 21.10
N ALA A 210 6.28 0.59 21.91
CA ALA A 210 5.50 -0.65 21.96
C ALA A 210 4.07 -0.45 22.49
N ARG A 211 3.85 0.60 23.28
CA ARG A 211 2.53 0.98 23.79
C ARG A 211 1.69 1.71 22.75
N LEU A 212 2.31 2.18 21.67
CA LEU A 212 1.61 2.83 20.58
C LEU A 212 1.09 1.78 19.59
N ASN A 213 -0.03 2.13 18.98
CA ASN A 213 -0.55 1.52 17.77
C ASN A 213 -1.22 2.60 16.92
N VAL A 214 -1.52 2.31 15.66
CA VAL A 214 -2.08 3.33 14.74
C VAL A 214 -3.41 3.89 15.24
N LYS A 215 -4.21 3.10 15.97
CA LYS A 215 -5.48 3.55 16.54
C LYS A 215 -5.25 4.56 17.66
N THR A 216 -4.32 4.29 18.58
CA THR A 216 -3.93 5.25 19.62
C THR A 216 -3.33 6.52 19.04
N MET A 217 -2.48 6.42 18.01
CA MET A 217 -1.95 7.60 17.31
C MET A 217 -3.08 8.42 16.69
N HIS A 218 -4.06 7.79 16.04
CA HIS A 218 -5.23 8.49 15.51
C HIS A 218 -6.05 9.17 16.62
N SER A 219 -6.25 8.51 17.76
CA SER A 219 -6.94 9.13 18.90
C SER A 219 -6.19 10.35 19.44
N LEU A 220 -4.85 10.30 19.51
CA LEU A 220 -4.02 11.45 19.88
C LEU A 220 -4.12 12.58 18.85
N PHE A 221 -4.08 12.24 17.55
CA PHE A 221 -4.24 13.21 16.47
C PHE A 221 -5.56 13.96 16.56
N ILE A 222 -6.68 13.26 16.79
CA ILE A 222 -8.01 13.88 16.94
C ILE A 222 -8.10 14.71 18.23
N LYS A 223 -7.44 14.28 19.31
CA LYS A 223 -7.38 15.07 20.55
C LYS A 223 -6.66 16.41 20.35
N GLU A 224 -5.61 16.42 19.52
CA GLU A 224 -4.86 17.64 19.15
C GLU A 224 -5.57 18.47 18.08
N ASN A 225 -6.41 17.85 17.24
CA ASN A 225 -7.14 18.50 16.15
C ASN A 225 -8.64 18.15 16.21
N PRO A 226 -9.40 18.68 17.19
CA PRO A 226 -10.81 18.33 17.38
C PRO A 226 -11.68 18.70 16.17
N ASP A 227 -11.32 19.77 15.45
CA ASP A 227 -11.96 20.22 14.21
C ASP A 227 -11.97 19.15 13.11
N LEU A 228 -10.99 18.23 13.14
CA LEU A 228 -10.83 17.17 12.14
C LEU A 228 -11.49 15.84 12.55
N GLN A 229 -12.21 15.75 13.67
CA GLN A 229 -12.80 14.50 14.16
C GLN A 229 -13.69 13.81 13.12
N HIS A 230 -14.52 14.58 12.41
CA HIS A 230 -15.42 14.05 11.39
C HIS A 230 -14.79 13.99 10.00
N ASP A 231 -13.68 14.71 9.80
CA ASP A 231 -12.98 14.77 8.53
C ASP A 231 -11.96 13.62 8.39
N VAL A 232 -11.13 13.39 9.40
CA VAL A 232 -10.06 12.38 9.41
C VAL A 232 -10.49 11.15 10.21
N LYS A 233 -11.20 10.24 9.54
CA LYS A 233 -11.53 8.94 10.11
C LYS A 233 -10.30 8.04 10.24
N TYR A 234 -10.38 7.06 11.15
CA TYR A 234 -9.31 6.09 11.40
C TYR A 234 -8.85 5.39 10.12
N GLU A 235 -9.76 4.99 9.22
CA GLU A 235 -9.41 4.28 7.99
C GLU A 235 -8.53 5.12 7.07
N PHE A 236 -8.80 6.44 7.02
CA PHE A 236 -8.00 7.37 6.24
C PHE A 236 -6.61 7.56 6.86
N TYR A 237 -6.56 7.79 8.18
CA TYR A 237 -5.30 7.92 8.91
C TYR A 237 -4.43 6.66 8.79
N LEU A 238 -5.04 5.48 8.96
CA LEU A 238 -4.38 4.18 8.78
C LEU A 238 -3.87 3.98 7.34
N LYS A 239 -4.67 4.39 6.34
CA LYS A 239 -4.25 4.35 4.94
C LYS A 239 -3.03 5.24 4.73
N TYR A 240 -3.09 6.49 5.17
CA TYR A 240 -1.98 7.44 5.07
C TYR A 240 -0.71 6.92 5.75
N PHE A 241 -0.82 6.42 6.98
CA PHE A 241 0.30 5.83 7.71
C PHE A 241 0.92 4.63 6.97
N LYS A 242 0.09 3.76 6.39
CA LYS A 242 0.56 2.57 5.67
C LYS A 242 1.26 2.88 4.35
N GLU A 243 0.79 3.91 3.65
CA GLU A 243 1.31 4.33 2.35
C GLU A 243 2.60 5.15 2.49
N ASN A 244 2.70 6.01 3.51
CA ASN A 244 3.80 6.96 3.64
C ASN A 244 4.93 6.51 4.60
N TYR A 245 4.67 5.56 5.50
CA TYR A 245 5.66 5.18 6.52
C TYR A 245 5.95 3.68 6.54
N ALA A 246 7.24 3.32 6.60
CA ALA A 246 7.72 1.95 6.83
C ALA A 246 8.00 1.66 8.32
N LEU A 247 7.29 2.35 9.22
CA LEU A 247 7.45 2.21 10.66
C LEU A 247 6.78 0.93 11.19
N LYS A 248 7.40 0.35 12.21
CA LYS A 248 6.87 -0.78 13.00
C LYS A 248 6.60 -0.31 14.43
N PHE A 249 5.80 -1.05 15.18
CA PHE A 249 5.67 -0.83 16.62
C PHE A 249 6.65 -1.74 17.35
N GLY A 250 7.32 -1.20 18.37
CA GLY A 250 8.25 -1.95 19.19
C GLY A 250 7.56 -3.11 19.90
N ARG A 251 8.36 -4.07 20.38
CA ARG A 251 7.90 -5.03 21.38
C ARG A 251 8.09 -4.41 22.76
N PRO A 252 7.28 -4.75 23.78
CA PRO A 252 7.60 -4.42 25.17
C PRO A 252 9.07 -4.74 25.42
N GLN A 253 9.81 -3.80 26.03
CA GLN A 253 11.24 -4.00 26.23
C GLN A 253 11.44 -5.19 27.16
N VAL A 254 12.03 -6.25 26.62
CA VAL A 254 12.58 -7.38 27.37
C VAL A 254 14.10 -7.28 27.16
N ASP A 255 14.87 -7.37 28.26
CA ASP A 255 16.33 -7.45 28.28
C ASP A 255 17.09 -6.27 27.67
N VAL A 256 16.90 -5.07 28.23
CA VAL A 256 17.79 -3.94 27.93
C VAL A 256 19.00 -3.96 28.85
N CYS A 257 20.20 -3.82 28.29
CA CYS A 257 21.42 -3.70 29.09
C CYS A 257 21.33 -2.48 30.02
N SER A 258 21.30 -2.73 31.33
CA SER A 258 21.22 -1.70 32.38
C SER A 258 22.32 -0.65 32.26
N GLU A 259 23.53 -1.09 31.92
CA GLU A 259 24.68 -0.22 31.72
C GLU A 259 24.51 0.71 30.51
N CYS A 260 23.97 0.19 29.40
CA CYS A 260 23.67 1.01 28.23
C CYS A 260 22.59 2.06 28.51
N GLU A 261 21.53 1.70 29.27
CA GLU A 261 20.48 2.65 29.66
C GLU A 261 21.02 3.70 30.64
N ARG A 262 21.78 3.28 31.65
CA ARG A 262 22.44 4.18 32.62
C ARG A 262 23.32 5.22 31.92
N LEU A 263 24.20 4.77 31.02
CA LEU A 263 25.07 5.65 30.25
C LEU A 263 24.29 6.51 29.26
N GLY A 264 23.28 5.94 28.59
CA GLY A 264 22.39 6.66 27.68
C GLY A 264 21.60 7.77 28.37
N ALA A 265 21.14 7.54 29.59
CA ALA A 265 20.48 8.55 30.42
C ALA A 265 21.45 9.67 30.81
N LYS A 266 22.68 9.33 31.24
CA LYS A 266 23.73 10.34 31.55
C LYS A 266 24.05 11.23 30.34
N ILE A 267 24.19 10.65 29.15
CA ILE A 267 24.49 11.41 27.94
C ILE A 267 23.36 12.41 27.61
N LYS A 268 22.10 12.06 27.86
CA LYS A 268 20.92 12.89 27.57
C LYS A 268 20.54 13.87 28.68
N SER A 269 21.14 13.76 29.87
CA SER A 269 20.82 14.64 30.99
C SER A 269 21.18 16.09 30.67
N LYS A 270 20.29 17.02 31.00
CA LYS A 270 20.54 18.46 30.85
C LYS A 270 21.40 19.01 31.99
N ASP A 271 21.42 18.31 33.13
CA ASP A 271 22.04 18.76 34.37
C ASP A 271 23.53 18.36 34.48
N LEU A 272 24.04 17.56 33.54
CA LEU A 272 25.43 17.12 33.49
C LEU A 272 26.29 18.00 32.58
N ASN A 273 27.49 18.32 33.06
CA ASN A 273 28.49 19.04 32.28
C ASN A 273 29.00 18.21 31.08
N ASP A 274 29.59 18.90 30.11
CA ASP A 274 30.05 18.28 28.86
C ASP A 274 31.15 17.23 29.08
N ASN A 275 32.00 17.42 30.09
CA ASN A 275 33.05 16.46 30.43
C ASN A 275 32.45 15.13 30.90
N ALA A 276 31.45 15.15 31.79
CA ALA A 276 30.75 13.96 32.26
C ALA A 276 30.03 13.22 31.11
N LYS A 277 29.45 13.97 30.15
CA LYS A 277 28.83 13.40 28.95
C LYS A 277 29.85 12.73 28.03
N ARG A 278 31.03 13.33 27.85
CA ARG A 278 32.13 12.74 27.06
C ARG A 278 32.64 11.44 27.70
N VAL A 279 32.82 11.42 29.03
CA VAL A 279 33.21 10.20 29.77
C VAL A 279 32.16 9.11 29.60
N ALA A 280 30.88 9.40 29.82
CA ALA A 280 29.79 8.43 29.63
C ALA A 280 29.71 7.90 28.18
N THR A 281 30.02 8.76 27.19
CA THR A 281 30.09 8.35 25.79
C THR A 281 31.26 7.41 25.53
N ALA A 282 32.44 7.71 26.08
CA ALA A 282 33.61 6.84 25.97
C ALA A 282 33.38 5.48 26.65
N GLU A 283 32.82 5.46 27.86
CA GLU A 283 32.42 4.25 28.58
C GLU A 283 31.46 3.40 27.74
N LEU A 284 30.44 4.03 27.13
CA LEU A 284 29.46 3.34 26.29
C LEU A 284 30.11 2.73 25.04
N ILE A 285 31.07 3.43 24.43
CA ILE A 285 31.84 2.91 23.29
C ILE A 285 32.65 1.69 23.70
N VAL A 286 33.35 1.75 24.84
CA VAL A 286 34.15 0.62 25.35
C VAL A 286 33.25 -0.57 25.67
N HIS A 287 32.13 -0.35 26.36
CA HIS A 287 31.14 -1.37 26.66
C HIS A 287 30.64 -2.08 25.39
N LYS A 288 30.25 -1.31 24.36
CA LYS A 288 29.81 -1.85 23.07
C LYS A 288 30.92 -2.61 22.33
N ARG A 289 32.16 -2.14 22.40
CA ARG A 289 33.32 -2.84 21.81
C ARG A 289 33.59 -4.17 22.50
N ARG A 290 33.48 -4.24 23.83
CA ARG A 290 33.61 -5.49 24.60
C ARG A 290 32.54 -6.50 24.20
N ALA A 291 31.28 -6.06 24.15
CA ALA A 291 30.17 -6.91 23.69
C ALA A 291 30.40 -7.41 22.26
N LYS A 292 30.83 -6.54 21.33
CA LYS A 292 31.15 -6.94 19.96
C LYS A 292 32.28 -7.97 19.90
N LYS A 293 33.33 -7.82 20.71
CA LYS A 293 34.43 -8.80 20.79
C LYS A 293 33.92 -10.18 21.23
N PHE A 294 33.02 -10.22 22.22
CA PHE A 294 32.38 -11.46 22.66
C PHE A 294 31.58 -12.13 21.53
N TYR A 295 30.67 -11.40 20.87
CA TYR A 295 29.87 -11.97 19.78
C TYR A 295 30.69 -12.39 18.57
N ASN A 296 31.74 -11.64 18.22
CA ASN A 296 32.67 -12.05 17.17
C ASN A 296 33.32 -13.40 17.53
N LYS A 297 33.82 -13.53 18.77
CA LYS A 297 34.43 -14.78 19.23
C LYS A 297 33.44 -15.94 19.26
N LEU A 298 32.19 -15.68 19.63
CA LEU A 298 31.11 -16.67 19.59
C LEU A 298 30.87 -17.19 18.17
N GLN A 299 30.84 -16.30 17.18
CA GLN A 299 30.74 -16.68 15.76
C GLN A 299 31.95 -17.48 15.28
N ASP A 300 33.15 -17.12 15.71
CA ASP A 300 34.37 -17.85 15.37
C ASP A 300 34.35 -19.28 15.94
N ILE A 301 33.90 -19.44 17.20
CA ILE A 301 33.72 -20.75 17.84
C ILE A 301 32.63 -21.54 17.12
N GLN A 302 31.50 -20.92 16.78
CA GLN A 302 30.44 -21.58 16.04
C GLN A 302 30.94 -22.16 14.72
N LYS A 303 31.71 -21.39 13.93
CA LYS A 303 32.35 -21.89 12.70
C LYS A 303 33.35 -23.01 12.97
N LEU A 304 34.11 -22.93 14.05
CA LEU A 304 35.06 -23.96 14.44
C LEU A 304 34.34 -25.29 14.72
N CYS A 305 33.27 -25.25 15.51
CA CYS A 305 32.46 -26.43 15.85
C CYS A 305 31.76 -27.06 14.64
N GLN A 306 31.34 -26.24 13.66
CA GLN A 306 30.75 -26.74 12.42
C GLN A 306 31.76 -27.44 11.51
N ASN A 307 33.04 -27.04 11.57
CA ASN A 307 34.10 -27.57 10.72
C ASN A 307 34.89 -28.72 11.36
N ARG A 308 34.84 -28.87 12.70
CA ARG A 308 35.61 -29.87 13.45
C ARG A 308 34.69 -30.67 14.36
N PRO A 309 34.43 -31.96 14.06
CA PRO A 309 33.54 -32.80 14.87
C PRO A 309 34.09 -33.05 16.29
N GLU A 310 35.40 -32.96 16.48
CA GLU A 310 36.09 -33.11 17.78
C GLU A 310 35.79 -31.97 18.78
N VAL A 311 35.16 -30.87 18.34
CA VAL A 311 35.04 -29.63 19.14
C VAL A 311 33.58 -29.25 19.32
N ALA A 312 33.08 -29.39 20.53
CA ALA A 312 31.76 -28.90 20.92
C ALA A 312 31.84 -27.50 21.54
N GLY A 313 30.88 -26.64 21.19
CA GLY A 313 30.71 -25.31 21.77
C GLY A 313 29.30 -25.21 22.34
N ILE A 314 29.19 -24.93 23.63
CA ILE A 314 27.90 -24.80 24.33
C ILE A 314 27.79 -23.46 25.04
N THR A 315 26.58 -22.95 25.15
CA THR A 315 26.25 -21.79 25.98
C THR A 315 25.12 -22.18 26.93
N LEU A 316 25.21 -21.77 28.18
CA LEU A 316 24.21 -22.09 29.20
C LEU A 316 23.57 -20.81 29.71
N ASP A 317 22.25 -20.83 29.88
CA ASP A 317 21.54 -19.75 30.55
C ASP A 317 20.29 -20.26 31.28
N TYR A 318 19.93 -19.62 32.39
CA TYR A 318 18.65 -19.87 33.04
C TYR A 318 17.60 -18.93 32.47
N ILE A 319 16.44 -19.48 32.12
CA ILE A 319 15.26 -18.64 31.88
C ILE A 319 14.86 -17.97 33.20
N GLN A 320 14.19 -16.82 33.11
CA GLN A 320 13.51 -16.19 34.24
C GLN A 320 12.67 -17.22 35.00
N ASN A 321 12.82 -17.26 36.33
CA ASN A 321 12.07 -18.17 37.18
C ASN A 321 10.56 -17.99 36.95
N LEU A 322 9.85 -19.11 36.74
CA LEU A 322 8.43 -19.09 36.43
C LEU A 322 7.64 -19.38 37.71
N PRO A 323 6.78 -18.45 38.18
CA PRO A 323 5.95 -18.70 39.35
C PRO A 323 4.77 -19.61 38.99
N LEU A 324 4.50 -20.59 39.84
CA LEU A 324 3.30 -21.43 39.76
C LEU A 324 2.48 -21.37 41.07
N PRO A 325 1.15 -21.21 40.99
CA PRO A 325 0.38 -20.91 39.78
C PRO A 325 0.57 -19.45 39.32
N ASN A 326 0.59 -19.22 38.01
CA ASN A 326 0.64 -17.87 37.44
C ASN A 326 -0.78 -17.28 37.37
N ILE A 327 -1.17 -16.54 38.39
CA ILE A 327 -2.49 -15.93 38.50
C ILE A 327 -2.32 -14.40 38.58
N PRO A 328 -3.06 -13.61 37.77
CA PRO A 328 -2.90 -12.16 37.67
C PRO A 328 -3.65 -11.42 38.80
N VAL A 329 -3.41 -11.81 40.06
CA VAL A 329 -4.07 -11.26 41.25
C VAL A 329 -3.00 -10.68 42.17
N GLN A 330 -3.20 -9.45 42.68
CA GLN A 330 -2.16 -8.71 43.39
C GLN A 330 -1.82 -9.33 44.75
N GLU A 331 -2.79 -9.94 45.44
CA GLU A 331 -2.59 -10.62 46.72
C GLU A 331 -1.54 -11.73 46.64
N ILE A 332 -1.34 -12.33 45.45
CA ILE A 332 -0.41 -13.43 45.21
C ILE A 332 1.05 -13.00 45.36
N PHE A 333 1.34 -11.72 45.18
CA PHE A 333 2.66 -11.17 45.46
C PHE A 333 3.10 -11.36 46.92
N TYR A 334 2.13 -11.43 47.85
CA TYR A 334 2.38 -11.60 49.28
C TYR A 334 2.37 -13.07 49.73
N PHE A 335 2.05 -14.00 48.84
CA PHE A 335 2.08 -15.43 49.11
C PHE A 335 3.37 -16.06 48.54
N ARG A 336 3.86 -17.11 49.21
CA ARG A 336 5.00 -17.89 48.70
C ARG A 336 4.55 -18.66 47.46
N GLN A 337 5.12 -18.32 46.31
CA GLN A 337 4.89 -19.02 45.04
C GLN A 337 5.90 -20.16 44.87
N LEU A 338 5.47 -21.25 44.23
CA LEU A 338 6.37 -22.32 43.82
C LEU A 338 7.16 -21.86 42.59
N TRP A 339 8.49 -21.84 42.68
CA TRP A 339 9.33 -21.51 41.54
C TRP A 339 9.60 -22.73 40.66
N VAL A 340 9.41 -22.57 39.36
CA VAL A 340 9.93 -23.47 38.33
C VAL A 340 11.18 -22.86 37.71
N TYR A 341 12.22 -23.66 37.66
CA TYR A 341 13.51 -23.36 37.06
C TYR A 341 13.63 -24.06 35.71
N ALA A 342 14.21 -23.37 34.75
CA ALA A 342 14.52 -23.91 33.43
C ALA A 342 15.95 -23.49 33.04
N LEU A 343 16.87 -24.45 33.00
CA LEU A 343 18.22 -24.25 32.47
C LEU A 343 18.22 -24.66 31.00
N GLU A 344 18.65 -23.76 30.13
CA GLU A 344 18.90 -24.03 28.72
C GLU A 344 20.40 -24.30 28.50
N ILE A 345 20.71 -25.39 27.80
CA ILE A 345 22.02 -25.63 27.18
C ILE A 345 21.82 -25.54 25.68
N HIS A 346 22.42 -24.53 25.07
CA HIS A 346 22.38 -24.29 23.63
C HIS A 346 23.67 -24.77 22.97
N ASN A 347 23.53 -25.64 21.99
CA ASN A 347 24.62 -26.19 21.20
C ASN A 347 24.92 -25.29 20.00
N LEU A 348 26.15 -24.83 19.90
CA LEU A 348 26.57 -23.93 18.82
C LEU A 348 26.76 -24.65 17.47
N SER A 349 27.01 -25.97 17.47
CA SER A 349 27.30 -26.69 16.22
C SER A 349 26.05 -26.84 15.35
N ASP A 350 24.98 -27.39 15.92
CA ASP A 350 23.70 -27.66 15.26
C ASP A 350 22.62 -26.60 15.55
N ASN A 351 22.92 -25.64 16.43
CA ASN A 351 22.03 -24.58 16.85
C ASN A 351 20.74 -25.09 17.52
N SER A 352 20.85 -26.19 18.29
CA SER A 352 19.78 -26.76 19.11
C SER A 352 19.85 -26.29 20.58
N GLY A 353 18.69 -26.18 21.24
CA GLY A 353 18.58 -25.84 22.66
C GLY A 353 17.92 -26.97 23.45
N HIS A 354 18.51 -27.33 24.58
CA HIS A 354 18.04 -28.40 25.46
C HIS A 354 17.68 -27.85 26.85
N PHE A 355 16.49 -28.18 27.35
CA PHE A 355 15.94 -27.60 28.57
C PHE A 355 15.84 -28.61 29.71
N TYR A 356 16.48 -28.29 30.83
CA TYR A 356 16.28 -28.98 32.10
C TYR A 356 15.27 -28.19 32.94
N THR A 357 14.08 -28.76 33.11
CA THR A 357 12.97 -28.12 33.84
C THR A 357 12.67 -28.86 35.13
N TYR A 358 12.61 -28.12 36.24
CA TYR A 358 12.35 -28.65 37.57
C TYR A 358 11.79 -27.56 38.47
N HIS A 359 11.05 -27.91 39.52
CA HIS A 359 10.58 -26.94 40.51
C HIS A 359 11.44 -26.96 41.77
N GLU A 360 11.35 -25.91 42.59
CA GLU A 360 12.14 -25.74 43.82
C GLU A 360 11.94 -26.84 44.88
N GLY A 361 10.88 -27.64 44.74
CA GLY A 361 10.63 -28.80 45.59
C GLY A 361 11.39 -30.06 45.16
N HIS A 362 11.90 -30.11 43.93
CA HIS A 362 12.72 -31.22 43.42
C HIS A 362 14.20 -30.98 43.63
N ALA A 363 14.68 -29.76 43.35
CA ALA A 363 16.08 -29.39 43.50
C ALA A 363 16.24 -27.88 43.67
N CYS A 364 17.41 -27.47 44.15
CA CYS A 364 17.76 -26.08 44.31
C CYS A 364 18.26 -25.48 42.99
N LYS A 365 18.43 -24.15 42.95
CA LYS A 365 19.08 -23.45 41.83
C LYS A 365 20.56 -23.20 42.14
N GLY A 366 21.32 -24.28 42.36
CA GLY A 366 22.71 -24.22 42.80
C GLY A 366 23.73 -24.68 41.75
N PRO A 367 25.04 -24.54 42.05
CA PRO A 367 26.10 -25.03 41.18
C PRO A 367 26.06 -26.55 40.97
N ASN A 368 25.63 -27.30 41.99
CA ASN A 368 25.56 -28.77 41.92
C ASN A 368 24.56 -29.23 40.86
N GLU A 369 23.38 -28.60 40.80
CA GLU A 369 22.38 -28.91 39.78
C GLU A 369 22.91 -28.57 38.39
N VAL A 370 23.58 -27.42 38.21
CA VAL A 370 24.21 -27.06 36.94
C VAL A 370 25.26 -28.09 36.52
N CYS A 371 26.12 -28.55 37.45
CA CYS A 371 27.09 -29.59 37.16
C CYS A 371 26.43 -30.92 36.77
N THR A 372 25.34 -31.32 37.44
CA THR A 372 24.59 -32.52 37.11
C THR A 372 23.95 -32.42 35.72
N PHE A 373 23.31 -31.31 35.38
CA PHE A 373 22.73 -31.09 34.05
C PHE A 373 23.78 -31.04 32.95
N LEU A 374 24.91 -30.37 33.21
CA LEU A 374 26.02 -30.31 32.26
C LEU A 374 26.62 -31.69 32.03
N LYS A 375 26.86 -32.47 33.10
CA LYS A 375 27.35 -33.84 32.99
C LYS A 375 26.39 -34.71 32.18
N ASN A 376 25.10 -34.68 32.53
CA ASN A 376 24.08 -35.43 31.79
C ASN A 376 24.06 -35.03 30.31
N TYR A 377 24.10 -33.73 30.00
CA TYR A 377 24.11 -33.23 28.62
C TYR A 377 25.34 -33.72 27.84
N ILE A 378 26.53 -33.65 28.43
CA ILE A 378 27.76 -34.12 27.80
C ILE A 378 27.66 -35.62 27.50
N GLU A 379 27.23 -36.44 28.47
CA GLU A 379 27.14 -37.90 28.32
C GLU A 379 26.09 -38.36 27.29
N THR A 380 25.08 -37.54 27.02
CA THR A 380 23.92 -37.93 26.19
C THR A 380 23.88 -37.26 24.82
N HIS A 381 24.41 -36.05 24.68
CA HIS A 381 24.27 -35.22 23.49
C HIS A 381 25.61 -34.81 22.85
N ILE A 382 26.74 -35.03 23.52
CA ILE A 382 28.07 -34.79 22.94
C ILE A 382 28.69 -36.15 22.59
N PRO A 383 29.00 -36.41 21.31
CA PRO A 383 29.53 -37.69 20.84
C PRO A 383 30.96 -37.98 21.30
#